data_AF-A0A437MFK5-F1
#
_entry.id   AF-A0A437MFK5-F1
#
_cell.length_a   1.000
_cell.length_b   1.000
_cell.length_c   1.000
_cell.angle_alpha   90.00
_cell.angle_beta   90.00
_cell.angle_gamma   90.00
#
_symmetry.space_group_name_H-M   'P 1'
#
loop_
_entity.id
_entity.type
_entity.pdbx_description
1 polymer ?
#
loop_
_entity_poly.entity_id
_entity_poly.type
_entity_poly.pdbx_seq_one_letter_code
_entity_poly.pdbx_strand_id
1 'polypeptide(L)'
;MEVTHIDVEAGVRYWEDATVNGVADEDGTLIPGRVGEHWKVRIRLADGVVEDWPAGTTADIHYKVCDEGQYWLSDASRQRQMKWAGYYVPNDFLCHGGRGYGDYIILEIDGAGVIQGYQQPTIDDEEWQVVEPAAQERNDG
;
A
#
# COMPACT_ATOMS: atom_id res chain seq x y z
N MET A 1 -15.25 -11.55 -9.57
CA MET A 1 -14.58 -10.96 -8.40
C MET A 1 -14.44 -9.48 -8.67
N GLU A 2 -14.82 -8.63 -7.72
CA GLU A 2 -14.62 -7.19 -7.84
C GLU A 2 -13.53 -6.78 -6.85
N VAL A 3 -12.33 -6.49 -7.39
CA VAL A 3 -11.23 -5.92 -6.63
C VAL A 3 -11.45 -4.42 -6.51
N THR A 4 -11.31 -3.90 -5.29
CA THR A 4 -11.63 -2.49 -4.98
C THR A 4 -10.48 -1.79 -4.27
N HIS A 5 -9.54 -2.54 -3.72
CA HIS A 5 -8.41 -2.02 -2.94
C HIS A 5 -7.12 -2.74 -3.30
N ILE A 6 -6.00 -2.06 -3.03
CA ILE A 6 -4.69 -2.68 -2.87
C ILE A 6 -4.31 -2.67 -1.39
N ASP A 7 -3.99 -3.85 -0.86
CA ASP A 7 -3.37 -4.03 0.45
C ASP A 7 -1.85 -4.01 0.27
N VAL A 8 -1.17 -3.15 1.02
CA VAL A 8 0.28 -2.98 1.00
C VAL A 8 0.84 -3.49 2.32
N GLU A 9 1.85 -4.32 2.26
CA GLU A 9 2.73 -4.63 3.39
C GLU A 9 4.18 -4.54 2.90
N ALA A 10 4.87 -3.46 3.22
CA ALA A 10 6.22 -3.21 2.73
C ALA A 10 7.21 -3.08 3.88
N GLY A 11 8.25 -3.91 3.90
CA GLY A 11 9.41 -3.71 4.77
C GLY A 11 10.14 -2.42 4.38
N VAL A 12 10.09 -1.40 5.25
CA VAL A 12 10.66 -0.07 4.98
C VAL A 12 12.09 -0.03 5.50
N ARG A 13 13.02 0.35 4.63
CA ARG A 13 14.44 0.41 4.98
C ARG A 13 14.86 1.70 5.67
N TYR A 14 14.28 2.82 5.26
CA TYR A 14 14.60 4.17 5.74
C TYR A 14 13.29 4.89 6.01
N TRP A 15 12.93 5.01 7.28
CA TRP A 15 11.71 5.71 7.68
C TRP A 15 11.87 7.23 7.56
N GLU A 16 13.10 7.70 7.75
CA GLU A 16 13.52 9.09 7.65
C GLU A 16 13.34 9.70 6.25
N ASP A 17 13.12 8.86 5.23
CA ASP A 17 12.74 9.27 3.87
C ASP A 17 11.24 9.62 3.76
N ALA A 18 10.55 9.85 4.88
CA ALA A 18 9.21 10.40 4.93
C ALA A 18 9.10 11.61 5.85
N THR A 19 8.14 12.48 5.55
CA THR A 19 7.68 13.53 6.47
C THR A 19 6.21 13.37 6.78
N VAL A 20 5.81 13.62 8.02
CA VAL A 20 4.43 13.58 8.50
C VAL A 20 4.09 14.92 9.11
N ASN A 21 3.06 15.58 8.59
CA ASN A 21 2.70 16.96 8.96
C ASN A 21 3.89 17.95 8.86
N GLY A 22 4.78 17.73 7.90
CA GLY A 22 5.98 18.55 7.68
C GLY A 22 7.14 18.25 8.63
N VAL A 23 7.04 17.22 9.47
CA VAL A 23 8.10 16.77 10.38
C VAL A 23 8.72 15.48 9.84
N ALA A 24 10.04 15.40 9.76
CA ALA A 24 10.73 14.17 9.33
C ALA A 24 10.41 13.01 10.29
N ASP A 25 10.10 11.84 9.73
CA ASP A 25 9.77 10.63 10.49
C ASP A 25 11.01 9.77 10.72
N GLU A 26 11.97 10.31 11.51
CA GLU A 26 13.32 9.75 11.65
C GLU A 26 13.37 8.26 12.02
N ASP A 27 12.39 7.78 12.76
CA ASP A 27 12.33 6.42 13.27
C ASP A 27 11.05 5.67 12.90
N GLY A 28 10.17 6.27 12.08
CA GLY A 28 8.90 5.68 11.65
C GLY A 28 7.80 5.77 12.70
N THR A 29 7.94 6.60 13.73
CA THR A 29 6.95 6.70 14.83
C THR A 29 5.79 7.64 14.52
N LEU A 30 5.93 8.50 13.50
CA LEU A 30 4.89 9.44 13.11
C LEU A 30 3.95 8.88 12.05
N ILE A 31 4.44 8.06 11.12
CA ILE A 31 3.64 7.59 9.98
C ILE A 31 2.50 6.66 10.42
N PRO A 32 1.25 6.93 10.03
CA PRO A 32 0.16 5.98 10.18
C PRO A 32 0.41 4.69 9.38
N GLY A 33 -0.05 3.56 9.90
CA GLY A 33 0.05 2.27 9.23
C GLY A 33 1.33 1.48 9.51
N ARG A 34 2.26 1.98 10.33
CA ARG A 34 3.41 1.18 10.75
C ARG A 34 2.99 0.02 11.66
N VAL A 35 3.47 -1.19 11.32
CA VAL A 35 3.33 -2.41 12.12
C VAL A 35 4.69 -3.11 12.15
N GLY A 36 5.45 -2.91 13.24
CA GLY A 36 6.83 -3.38 13.33
C GLY A 36 7.73 -2.68 12.31
N GLU A 37 8.43 -3.46 11.50
CA GLU A 37 9.29 -2.96 10.41
C GLU A 37 8.53 -2.73 9.10
N HIS A 38 7.22 -2.97 9.07
CA HIS A 38 6.43 -2.89 7.85
C HIS A 38 5.51 -1.68 7.86
N TRP A 39 5.37 -1.03 6.71
CA TRP A 39 4.27 -0.11 6.44
C TRP A 39 3.10 -0.88 5.85
N LYS A 40 1.96 -0.87 6.57
CA LYS A 40 0.75 -1.61 6.24
C LYS A 40 -0.42 -0.68 6.04
N VAL A 41 -0.89 -0.57 4.80
CA VAL A 41 -2.04 0.28 4.45
C VAL A 41 -2.94 -0.41 3.43
N ARG A 42 -4.17 0.07 3.34
CA ARG A 42 -5.15 -0.35 2.34
C ARG A 42 -5.61 0.86 1.57
N ILE A 43 -5.45 0.83 0.25
CA ILE A 43 -5.71 1.97 -0.63
C ILE A 43 -6.85 1.62 -1.56
N ARG A 44 -7.89 2.46 -1.60
CA ARG A 44 -9.03 2.28 -2.49
C ARG A 44 -8.63 2.63 -3.93
N LEU A 45 -8.87 1.71 -4.85
CA LEU A 45 -8.46 1.84 -6.26
C LEU A 45 -9.25 2.89 -7.03
N ALA A 46 -10.49 3.18 -6.60
CA ALA A 46 -11.36 4.10 -7.32
C ALA A 46 -10.86 5.55 -7.28
N ASP A 47 -10.20 5.95 -6.19
CA ASP A 47 -9.88 7.35 -5.91
C ASP A 47 -8.59 7.58 -5.10
N GLY A 48 -7.84 6.52 -4.76
CA GLY A 48 -6.56 6.66 -4.08
C GLY A 48 -6.66 7.03 -2.60
N VAL A 49 -7.82 6.80 -1.97
CA VAL A 49 -7.98 7.03 -0.53
C VAL A 49 -7.32 5.91 0.26
N VAL A 50 -6.43 6.28 1.17
CA VAL A 50 -5.86 5.38 2.17
C VAL A 50 -6.88 5.21 3.29
N GLU A 51 -7.35 3.98 3.49
CA GLU A 51 -8.31 3.67 4.55
C GLU A 51 -7.71 3.84 5.95
N ASP A 52 -8.58 4.19 6.89
CA ASP A 52 -8.23 4.39 8.30
C ASP A 52 -7.12 5.45 8.53
N TRP A 53 -6.86 6.29 7.52
CA TRP A 53 -5.92 7.39 7.62
C TRP A 53 -6.44 8.47 8.58
N PRO A 54 -5.65 8.91 9.59
CA PRO A 54 -6.11 9.90 10.55
C PRO A 54 -6.42 11.24 9.88
N ALA A 55 -7.63 11.77 10.13
CA ALA A 55 -8.06 13.05 9.57
C ALA A 55 -7.13 14.19 10.00
N GLY A 56 -6.73 15.01 9.02
CA GLY A 56 -5.81 16.12 9.20
C GLY A 56 -4.33 15.76 9.09
N THR A 57 -3.98 14.47 8.97
CA THR A 57 -2.58 14.05 8.83
C THR A 57 -2.14 14.10 7.36
N THR A 58 -1.08 14.83 7.05
CA THR A 58 -0.42 14.79 5.73
C THR A 58 0.85 13.95 5.80
N ALA A 59 1.23 13.32 4.69
CA ALA A 59 2.52 12.64 4.57
C ALA A 59 3.14 12.80 3.18
N ASP A 60 4.46 12.94 3.13
CA ASP A 60 5.28 12.82 1.92
C ASP A 60 6.20 11.62 2.12
N ILE A 61 6.07 10.59 1.28
CA ILE A 61 6.65 9.25 1.47
C ILE A 61 7.57 8.92 0.30
N HIS A 62 8.83 8.57 0.61
CA HIS A 62 9.80 8.01 -0.33
C HIS A 62 10.45 6.72 0.21
N TYR A 63 9.66 5.70 0.53
CA TYR A 63 10.18 4.47 1.13
C TYR A 63 10.89 3.57 0.13
N LYS A 64 12.15 3.25 0.44
CA LYS A 64 12.84 2.12 -0.18
C LYS A 64 12.35 0.80 0.40
N VAL A 65 11.89 -0.09 -0.47
CA VAL A 65 11.50 -1.47 -0.15
C VAL A 65 12.62 -2.40 -0.63
N CYS A 66 13.19 -3.19 0.28
CA CYS A 66 14.26 -4.15 -0.06
C CYS A 66 13.73 -5.57 0.22
N ASP A 67 13.37 -6.29 -0.85
CA ASP A 67 13.03 -7.72 -0.87
C ASP A 67 11.81 -8.19 -0.04
N GLU A 68 11.23 -7.33 0.80
CA GLU A 68 10.10 -7.64 1.70
C GLU A 68 8.80 -6.90 1.36
N GLY A 69 8.61 -6.56 0.08
CA GLY A 69 7.34 -6.00 -0.41
C GLY A 69 6.30 -7.09 -0.67
N GLN A 70 5.11 -6.96 -0.11
CA GLN A 70 3.98 -7.83 -0.40
C GLN A 70 2.73 -6.99 -0.70
N TYR A 71 2.06 -7.32 -1.80
CA TYR A 71 0.92 -6.54 -2.29
C TYR A 71 -0.20 -7.47 -2.72
N TRP A 72 -1.43 -7.11 -2.40
CA TRP A 72 -2.61 -7.87 -2.78
C TRP A 72 -3.71 -6.96 -3.30
N LEU A 73 -4.46 -7.43 -4.29
CA LEU A 73 -5.76 -6.85 -4.61
C LEU A 73 -6.81 -7.48 -3.71
N SER A 74 -7.60 -6.66 -3.03
CA SER A 74 -8.64 -7.09 -2.10
C SER A 74 -10.02 -6.53 -2.48
N ASP A 75 -11.07 -7.25 -2.10
CA ASP A 75 -12.45 -6.79 -2.22
C ASP A 75 -12.81 -5.83 -1.07
N ALA A 76 -14.03 -5.28 -1.09
CA ALA A 76 -14.50 -4.34 -0.05
C ALA A 76 -14.54 -4.98 1.35
N SER A 77 -14.67 -6.31 1.45
CA SER A 77 -14.72 -7.07 2.70
C SER A 77 -13.32 -7.45 3.23
N ARG A 78 -12.25 -6.83 2.68
CA ARG A 78 -10.84 -7.10 3.01
C ARG A 78 -10.40 -8.54 2.69
N GLN A 79 -11.12 -9.24 1.82
CA GLN A 79 -10.69 -10.55 1.36
C GLN A 79 -9.69 -10.38 0.21
N ARG A 80 -8.47 -10.89 0.41
CA ARG A 80 -7.41 -10.87 -0.60
C ARG A 80 -7.77 -11.82 -1.74
N GLN A 81 -7.90 -11.26 -2.93
CA GLN A 81 -8.34 -11.94 -4.14
C GLN A 81 -7.16 -12.35 -5.01
N MET A 82 -6.15 -11.48 -5.11
CA MET A 82 -4.98 -11.70 -5.94
C MET A 82 -3.74 -11.16 -5.24
N LYS A 83 -2.59 -11.80 -5.46
CA LYS A 83 -1.28 -11.40 -4.96
C LYS A 83 -0.42 -10.91 -6.11
N TRP A 84 0.32 -9.83 -5.90
CA TRP A 84 1.27 -9.35 -6.89
C TRP A 84 2.30 -10.43 -7.22
N ALA A 85 2.48 -10.73 -8.52
CA ALA A 85 3.41 -11.74 -8.99
C ALA A 85 4.84 -11.20 -9.14
N GLY A 86 4.99 -9.88 -9.26
CA GLY A 86 6.28 -9.22 -9.45
C GLY A 86 7.15 -9.20 -8.20
N TYR A 87 8.46 -8.99 -8.42
CA TYR A 87 9.47 -8.86 -7.35
C TYR A 87 9.68 -7.42 -6.88
N TYR A 88 9.19 -6.45 -7.66
CA TYR A 88 9.37 -5.02 -7.45
C TYR A 88 8.08 -4.38 -6.94
N VAL A 89 8.18 -3.16 -6.42
CA VAL A 89 7.04 -2.30 -6.11
C VAL A 89 6.17 -2.14 -7.37
N PRO A 90 4.84 -2.38 -7.31
CA PRO A 90 3.93 -2.13 -8.42
C PRO A 90 3.78 -0.62 -8.64
N ASN A 91 4.64 -0.05 -9.48
CA ASN A 91 4.77 1.40 -9.67
C ASN A 91 3.43 2.08 -10.00
N ASP A 92 2.60 1.49 -10.85
CA ASP A 92 1.32 2.07 -11.26
C ASP A 92 0.34 2.25 -10.07
N PHE A 93 0.55 1.53 -8.98
CA PHE A 93 -0.28 1.57 -7.78
C PHE A 93 0.33 2.40 -6.64
N LEU A 94 1.66 2.52 -6.59
CA LEU A 94 2.40 3.01 -5.42
C LEU A 94 3.45 4.08 -5.73
N CYS A 95 3.45 4.62 -6.95
CA CYS A 95 4.33 5.71 -7.39
C CYS A 95 3.53 6.81 -8.08
N HIS A 96 2.78 7.58 -7.29
CA HIS A 96 2.03 8.72 -7.78
C HIS A 96 2.82 10.00 -7.44
N GLY A 97 3.21 10.77 -8.47
CA GLY A 97 4.02 11.98 -8.30
C GLY A 97 5.54 11.82 -8.52
N GLY A 98 6.02 10.61 -8.83
CA GLY A 98 7.44 10.35 -9.06
C GLY A 98 7.73 9.13 -9.96
N ARG A 99 8.99 8.68 -9.97
CA ARG A 99 9.41 7.42 -10.61
C ARG A 99 10.03 6.54 -9.54
N GLY A 100 9.37 5.44 -9.17
CA GLY A 100 9.86 4.52 -8.14
C GLY A 100 11.00 3.60 -8.58
N TYR A 101 11.27 3.50 -9.88
CA TYR A 101 12.30 2.61 -10.47
C TYR A 101 12.23 1.13 -10.02
N GLY A 102 11.09 0.69 -9.46
CA GLY A 102 10.84 -0.66 -8.97
C GLY A 102 11.14 -0.90 -7.49
N ASP A 103 11.93 -0.04 -6.83
CA ASP A 103 12.34 -0.27 -5.43
C ASP A 103 11.68 0.69 -4.43
N TYR A 104 11.00 1.74 -4.91
CA TYR A 104 10.49 2.80 -4.06
C TYR A 104 8.97 2.92 -4.12
N ILE A 105 8.36 3.12 -2.96
CA ILE A 105 7.01 3.66 -2.82
C ILE A 105 7.14 5.18 -2.73
N ILE A 106 6.44 5.89 -3.61
CA ILE A 106 6.48 7.35 -3.73
C ILE A 106 5.06 7.89 -3.71
N LEU A 107 4.64 8.50 -2.61
CA LEU A 107 3.28 8.96 -2.40
C LEU A 107 3.27 10.27 -1.59
N GLU A 108 2.43 11.21 -1.99
CA GLU A 108 2.02 12.35 -1.15
C GLU A 108 0.55 12.15 -0.74
N ILE A 109 0.25 12.14 0.56
CA ILE A 109 -1.09 11.91 1.11
C ILE A 109 -1.55 13.19 1.82
N ASP A 110 -2.74 13.69 1.47
CA ASP A 110 -3.31 14.88 2.11
C ASP A 110 -4.04 14.58 3.42
N GLY A 111 -4.52 15.64 4.09
CA GLY A 111 -5.25 15.54 5.36
C GLY A 111 -6.60 14.83 5.27
N ALA A 112 -7.10 14.53 4.08
CA ALA A 112 -8.28 13.69 3.89
C ALA A 112 -7.92 12.21 3.62
N GLY A 113 -6.63 11.88 3.60
CA GLY A 113 -6.13 10.54 3.27
C GLY A 113 -6.10 10.25 1.77
N VAL A 114 -6.21 11.27 0.91
CA VAL A 114 -6.18 11.10 -0.55
C VAL A 114 -4.76 11.23 -1.06
N ILE A 115 -4.32 10.28 -1.89
CA ILE A 115 -3.05 10.36 -2.60
C ILE A 115 -3.10 11.48 -3.65
N GLN A 116 -2.20 12.45 -3.55
CA GLN A 116 -2.09 13.55 -4.50
C GLN A 116 -1.63 13.04 -5.87
N GLY A 117 -2.27 13.55 -6.93
CA GLY A 117 -1.98 13.13 -8.30
C GLY A 117 -2.34 11.66 -8.59
N TYR A 118 -3.20 11.04 -7.76
CA TYR A 118 -3.62 9.66 -7.96
C TYR A 118 -4.18 9.45 -9.38
N GLN A 119 -3.70 8.37 -10.01
CA GLN A 119 -4.25 7.86 -11.25
C GLN A 119 -4.69 6.44 -10.97
N GLN A 120 -5.97 6.14 -11.22
CA GLN A 120 -6.45 4.78 -11.07
C GLN A 120 -5.63 3.83 -11.98
N PRO A 121 -4.94 2.84 -11.41
CA PRO A 121 -4.13 1.91 -12.19
C PRO A 121 -5.02 0.98 -13.01
N THR A 122 -4.48 0.48 -14.11
CA THR A 122 -5.09 -0.63 -14.84
C THR A 122 -4.61 -1.92 -14.20
N ILE A 123 -5.51 -2.89 -14.04
CA ILE A 123 -5.17 -4.21 -13.53
C ILE A 123 -4.94 -5.11 -14.74
N ASP A 124 -3.72 -5.61 -14.88
CA ASP A 124 -3.36 -6.64 -15.85
C ASP A 124 -3.32 -8.00 -15.13
N ASP A 125 -4.27 -8.88 -15.43
CA ASP A 125 -4.40 -10.20 -14.80
C ASP A 125 -3.13 -11.05 -14.90
N GLU A 126 -2.24 -10.80 -15.88
CA GLU A 126 -0.97 -11.53 -16.01
C GLU A 126 0.06 -11.17 -14.92
N GLU A 127 -0.06 -10.00 -14.30
CA GLU A 127 0.83 -9.53 -13.23
C GLU A 127 0.38 -9.96 -11.83
N TRP A 128 -0.79 -10.58 -11.71
CA TRP A 128 -1.42 -10.90 -10.44
C TRP A 128 -1.82 -12.39 -10.36
N GLN A 129 -1.43 -13.06 -9.28
CA GLN A 129 -1.78 -14.45 -9.01
C GLN A 129 -3.03 -14.54 -8.17
N VAL A 130 -4.06 -15.25 -8.65
CA VAL A 130 -5.28 -15.51 -7.86
C VAL A 130 -4.91 -16.23 -6.56
N VAL A 131 -5.40 -15.68 -5.45
CA VAL A 131 -5.29 -16.31 -4.13
C VAL A 131 -6.55 -17.13 -3.94
N GLU A 132 -6.40 -18.45 -3.81
CA GLU A 132 -7.54 -19.27 -3.41
C GLU A 132 -7.94 -18.90 -1.97
N PRO A 133 -9.23 -18.71 -1.69
CA PRO A 133 -9.67 -18.49 -0.33
C PRO A 133 -9.18 -19.66 0.51
N ALA A 134 -8.49 -19.37 1.63
CA ALA A 134 -8.09 -20.40 2.56
C ALA A 134 -9.34 -21.22 2.89
N ALA A 135 -9.29 -22.52 2.61
CA ALA A 135 -10.38 -23.43 2.96
C ALA A 135 -10.68 -23.21 4.43
N GLN A 136 -11.83 -22.62 4.72
CA GLN A 136 -12.25 -22.36 6.08
C GLN A 136 -12.33 -23.72 6.76
N GLU A 137 -11.36 -24.03 7.62
CA GLU A 137 -11.39 -25.25 8.41
C GLU A 137 -12.70 -25.20 9.19
N ARG A 138 -13.67 -26.00 8.72
CA ARG A 138 -14.86 -26.31 9.47
C ARG A 138 -14.38 -27.11 10.66
N ASN A 139 -14.18 -26.44 11.78
CA ASN A 139 -14.21 -27.11 13.08
C ASN A 139 -15.66 -27.51 13.33
N ASP A 140 -16.08 -28.58 12.67
CA ASP A 140 -17.25 -29.37 13.03
C ASP A 140 -16.79 -30.39 14.08
N GLY A 141 -17.19 -30.20 15.35
CA GLY A 141 -17.14 -31.23 16.39
C GLY A 141 -16.48 -30.83 17.69
#